data_AF-A0AAD8YL41-F1
#
_entry.id   AF-A0AAD8YL41-F1
#
_cell.length_a   1.000
_cell.length_b   1.000
_cell.length_c   1.000
_cell.angle_alpha   90.00
_cell.angle_beta   90.00
_cell.angle_gamma   90.00
#
_symmetry.space_group_name_H-M   'P 1'
#
loop_
_entity.id
_entity.type
_entity.pdbx_description
1 polymer ?
#
loop_
_entity_poly.entity_id
_entity_poly.type
_entity_poly.pdbx_seq_one_letter_code
_entity_poly.pdbx_strand_id
1 'polypeptide(L)'
;MSTDNHQCAACGAASASKRCVSCKSVWYCGRDCQVSDWKSHKAKCKAIAADIAQADSHEIHKKEFDKIRTKYGLSTPENAEKIANMLADTGANEGVSAPKFAEMFGMSTTEAVVFLEWIKVGIKFKEETLDTAKKAGFGK
;
A
#
# COMPACT_ATOMS: atom_id res chain seq x y z
N MET A 1 24.24 0.32 26.44
CA MET A 1 23.25 1.41 26.25
C MET A 1 23.57 2.06 24.92
N SER A 2 22.63 2.10 23.96
CA SER A 2 22.90 2.56 22.59
C SER A 2 23.31 4.03 22.55
N THR A 3 24.49 4.32 22.00
CA THR A 3 25.06 5.67 21.83
C THR A 3 24.69 6.27 20.46
N ASP A 4 23.48 6.04 19.97
CA ASP A 4 23.03 6.63 18.71
C ASP A 4 22.66 8.10 18.94
N ASN A 5 23.66 8.97 18.76
CA ASN A 5 23.51 10.41 18.82
C ASN A 5 22.87 10.92 17.53
N HIS A 6 21.55 11.01 17.51
CA HIS A 6 20.84 11.59 16.38
C HIS A 6 20.89 13.12 16.45
N GLN A 7 20.90 13.75 15.28
CA GLN A 7 20.83 15.21 15.18
C GLN A 7 19.39 15.68 15.37
N CYS A 8 19.19 16.65 16.27
CA CYS A 8 17.91 17.30 16.48
C CYS A 8 17.54 18.16 15.27
N ALA A 9 16.37 17.91 14.67
CA ALA A 9 15.91 18.68 13.52
C ALA A 9 15.58 20.15 13.85
N ALA A 10 15.36 20.49 15.12
CA ALA A 10 15.02 21.85 15.54
C ALA A 10 16.23 22.69 15.95
N CYS A 11 17.16 22.13 16.73
CA CYS A 11 18.30 22.87 17.29
C CYS A 11 19.68 22.38 16.80
N GLY A 12 19.73 21.31 16.01
CA GLY A 12 20.98 20.76 15.47
C GLY A 12 21.86 20.01 16.47
N ALA A 13 21.48 19.93 17.75
CA ALA A 13 22.25 19.19 18.74
C ALA A 13 22.29 17.69 18.40
N ALA A 14 23.49 17.11 18.43
CA ALA A 14 23.69 15.66 18.33
C ALA A 14 23.43 15.01 19.69
N SER A 15 22.21 15.14 20.21
CA SER A 15 21.77 14.52 21.48
C SER A 15 20.28 14.13 21.42
N ALA A 16 19.72 14.07 20.21
CA ALA A 16 18.33 13.73 20.01
C ALA A 16 18.09 12.25 20.32
N SER A 17 17.13 12.00 21.20
CA SER A 17 16.74 10.64 21.63
C SER A 17 15.27 10.33 21.35
N LYS A 18 14.50 11.31 20.88
CA LYS A 18 13.06 11.16 20.60
C LYS A 18 12.79 11.26 19.11
N ARG A 19 12.21 10.21 18.54
CA ARG A 19 11.76 10.18 17.14
C ARG A 19 10.34 10.70 17.05
N CYS A 20 10.00 11.43 15.99
CA CYS A 20 8.61 11.80 15.73
C CYS A 20 7.74 10.53 15.62
N VAL A 21 6.72 10.39 16.46
CA VAL A 21 5.92 9.16 16.55
C VAL A 21 5.07 8.93 15.28
N SER A 22 4.61 10.02 14.66
CA SER A 22 3.72 9.95 13.49
C SER A 22 4.46 9.55 12.23
N CYS A 23 5.44 10.35 11.78
CA CYS A 23 6.15 10.09 10.53
C CYS A 23 7.39 9.22 10.68
N LYS A 24 7.89 9.04 11.91
CA LYS A 24 9.14 8.32 12.19
C LYS A 24 10.32 8.81 11.34
N SER A 25 10.33 10.02 10.79
CA SER A 25 11.39 10.44 9.86
C SER A 25 12.45 11.36 10.47
N VAL A 26 12.15 12.01 11.60
CA VAL A 26 13.02 13.03 12.21
C VAL A 26 13.17 12.79 13.71
N TRP A 27 14.26 13.33 14.27
CA TRP A 27 14.62 13.20 15.67
C TRP A 27 14.67 14.57 16.36
N TYR A 28 14.32 14.58 17.64
CA TYR A 28 14.30 15.74 18.51
C TYR A 28 14.92 15.42 19.87
N CYS A 29 15.51 16.43 20.52
CA CYS A 29 15.94 16.31 21.92
C CYS A 29 14.76 16.02 22.86
N GLY A 30 13.61 16.64 22.57
CA GLY A 30 12.40 16.53 23.38
C GLY A 30 11.21 17.23 22.74
N ARG A 31 10.13 17.37 23.52
CA ARG A 31 8.85 17.95 23.05
C ARG A 31 9.01 19.40 22.58
N ASP A 32 9.80 20.20 23.27
CA ASP A 32 9.96 21.62 22.94
C ASP A 32 10.56 21.82 21.54
N CYS A 33 11.60 21.04 21.22
CA CYS A 33 12.18 20.99 19.88
C CYS A 33 11.17 20.53 18.81
N GLN A 34 10.37 19.51 19.11
CA GLN A 34 9.33 19.04 18.20
C GLN A 34 8.25 20.11 17.94
N VAL A 35 7.81 20.83 18.97
CA VAL A 35 6.80 21.88 18.85
C VAL A 35 7.36 23.10 18.10
N SER A 36 8.61 23.47 18.37
CA SER A 36 9.30 24.57 17.67
C SER A 36 9.41 24.32 16.16
N ASP A 37 9.78 23.09 15.77
CA ASP A 37 9.89 22.70 14.36
C ASP A 37 8.52 22.36 13.71
N TRP A 38 7.42 22.35 14.47
CA TRP A 38 6.14 21.87 13.94
C TRP A 38 5.64 22.66 12.73
N LYS A 39 5.86 23.98 12.70
CA LYS A 39 5.43 24.83 11.57
C LYS A 39 6.07 24.40 10.24
N SER A 40 7.36 24.07 10.25
CA SER A 40 8.12 23.57 9.10
C SER A 40 7.88 22.08 8.84
N HIS A 41 7.77 21.27 9.89
CA HIS A 41 7.68 19.82 9.79
C HIS A 41 6.29 19.32 9.38
N LYS A 42 5.21 19.98 9.79
CA LYS A 42 3.83 19.46 9.71
C LYS A 42 3.43 18.90 8.35
N ALA A 43 3.71 19.62 7.26
CA ALA A 43 3.33 19.20 5.91
C ALA A 43 4.04 17.89 5.53
N LYS A 44 5.36 17.84 5.71
CA LYS A 44 6.17 16.64 5.44
C LYS A 44 5.82 15.49 6.38
N CYS A 45 5.54 15.79 7.65
CA CYS A 45 5.10 14.79 8.63
C CYS A 45 3.83 14.07 8.17
N LYS A 46 2.83 14.83 7.72
CA LYS A 46 1.55 14.28 7.26
C LYS A 46 1.72 13.43 6.01
N ALA A 47 2.50 13.90 5.03
CA ALA A 47 2.77 13.13 3.82
C ALA A 47 3.42 11.78 4.14
N ILE A 48 4.52 11.79 4.88
CA ILE A 48 5.24 10.56 5.26
C ILE A 48 4.36 9.63 6.11
N ALA A 49 3.61 10.17 7.07
CA ALA A 49 2.70 9.37 7.89
C ALA A 49 1.59 8.72 7.06
N ALA A 50 1.09 9.41 6.03
CA ALA A 50 0.12 8.85 5.09
C ALA A 50 0.76 7.74 4.24
N ASP A 51 1.98 7.94 3.75
CA ASP A 51 2.70 6.93 2.97
C ASP A 51 2.97 5.67 3.80
N ILE A 52 3.37 5.83 5.07
CA ILE A 52 3.54 4.71 6.00
C ILE A 52 2.21 3.98 6.23
N ALA A 53 1.12 4.72 6.49
CA ALA A 53 -0.19 4.11 6.71
C ALA A 53 -0.70 3.37 5.46
N GLN A 54 -0.44 3.91 4.26
CA GLN A 54 -0.75 3.24 3.00
C GLN A 54 0.09 1.97 2.83
N ALA A 55 1.40 2.02 3.10
CA ALA A 55 2.28 0.87 3.04
C ALA A 55 1.85 -0.24 4.03
N ASP A 56 1.51 0.11 5.27
CA ASP A 56 1.02 -0.83 6.28
C ASP A 56 -0.31 -1.46 5.84
N SER A 57 -1.25 -0.67 5.31
CA SER A 57 -2.52 -1.17 4.77
C SER A 57 -2.30 -2.10 3.58
N HIS A 58 -1.39 -1.77 2.66
CA HIS A 58 -1.01 -2.62 1.54
C HIS A 58 -0.38 -3.94 2.03
N GLU A 59 0.48 -3.92 3.04
CA GLU A 59 1.07 -5.15 3.58
C GLU A 59 0.00 -6.06 4.20
N ILE A 60 -0.96 -5.50 4.95
CA ILE A 60 -2.07 -6.26 5.54
C ILE A 60 -2.96 -6.87 4.45
N HIS A 61 -3.40 -6.07 3.48
CA HIS A 61 -4.25 -6.55 2.39
C HIS A 61 -3.51 -7.58 1.52
N LYS A 62 -2.20 -7.40 1.27
CA LYS A 62 -1.37 -8.37 0.55
C LYS A 62 -1.30 -9.71 1.29
N LYS A 63 -1.15 -9.72 2.61
CA LYS A 63 -1.11 -10.95 3.41
C LYS A 63 -2.41 -11.74 3.30
N GLU A 64 -3.56 -11.07 3.41
CA GLU A 64 -4.86 -11.75 3.23
C GLU A 64 -5.07 -12.20 1.78
N PHE A 65 -4.66 -11.42 0.79
CA PHE A 65 -4.66 -11.85 -0.61
C PHE A 65 -3.82 -13.11 -0.84
N ASP A 66 -2.57 -13.12 -0.35
CA ASP A 66 -1.65 -14.26 -0.49
C ASP A 66 -2.23 -15.52 0.16
N LYS A 67 -2.87 -15.36 1.33
CA LYS A 67 -3.57 -16.44 2.05
C LYS A 67 -4.75 -16.99 1.26
N ILE A 68 -5.60 -16.14 0.69
CA ILE A 68 -6.73 -16.56 -0.17
C ILE A 68 -6.20 -17.26 -1.42
N ARG A 69 -5.21 -16.67 -2.09
CA ARG A 69 -4.57 -17.25 -3.27
C ARG A 69 -4.07 -18.67 -3.01
N THR A 70 -3.37 -18.88 -1.91
CA THR A 70 -2.84 -20.21 -1.55
C THR A 70 -3.94 -21.16 -1.10
N LYS A 71 -4.90 -20.71 -0.27
CA LYS A 71 -6.00 -21.53 0.26
C LYS A 71 -6.86 -22.13 -0.86
N TYR A 72 -7.13 -21.37 -1.91
CA TYR A 72 -8.00 -21.79 -3.03
C TYR A 72 -7.21 -22.20 -4.29
N GLY A 73 -5.87 -22.24 -4.21
CA GLY A 73 -5.03 -22.61 -5.35
C GLY A 73 -5.24 -21.70 -6.57
N LEU A 74 -5.46 -20.39 -6.36
CA LEU A 74 -5.81 -19.45 -7.44
C LEU A 74 -4.65 -19.17 -8.42
N SER A 75 -3.45 -19.64 -8.10
CA SER A 75 -2.27 -19.57 -8.95
C SER A 75 -1.98 -20.87 -9.73
N THR A 76 -2.84 -21.90 -9.62
CA THR A 76 -2.69 -23.07 -10.49
C THR A 76 -3.00 -22.68 -11.95
N PRO A 77 -2.39 -23.33 -12.96
CA PRO A 77 -2.66 -23.01 -14.36
C PRO A 77 -4.17 -23.05 -14.70
N GLU A 78 -4.87 -24.08 -14.21
CA GLU A 78 -6.32 -24.23 -14.42
C GLU A 78 -7.13 -23.08 -13.82
N ASN A 79 -6.85 -22.69 -12.57
CA ASN A 79 -7.59 -21.61 -11.92
C ASN A 79 -7.20 -20.24 -12.49
N ALA A 80 -5.94 -20.04 -12.87
CA ALA A 80 -5.49 -18.81 -13.52
C ALA A 80 -6.20 -18.58 -14.86
N GLU A 81 -6.41 -19.64 -15.66
CA GLU A 81 -7.17 -19.58 -16.90
C GLU A 81 -8.65 -19.25 -16.65
N LYS A 82 -9.28 -19.90 -15.65
CA LYS A 82 -10.66 -19.58 -15.24
C LYS A 82 -10.81 -18.12 -14.84
N ILE A 83 -9.87 -17.58 -14.04
CA ILE A 83 -9.87 -16.18 -13.63
C ILE A 83 -9.70 -15.26 -14.85
N ALA A 84 -8.79 -15.58 -15.77
CA ALA A 84 -8.54 -14.79 -16.97
C ALA A 84 -9.79 -14.71 -17.87
N ASN A 85 -10.43 -15.84 -18.14
CA ASN A 85 -11.66 -15.90 -18.94
C ASN A 85 -12.79 -15.11 -18.28
N MET A 86 -12.93 -15.20 -16.96
CA MET A 86 -13.96 -14.46 -16.22
C MET A 86 -13.73 -12.93 -16.26
N LEU A 87 -12.48 -12.48 -16.17
CA LEU A 87 -12.11 -11.07 -16.28
C LEU A 87 -12.27 -10.54 -17.72
N ALA A 88 -12.17 -11.42 -18.72
CA ALA A 88 -12.36 -11.07 -20.13
C ALA A 88 -13.85 -11.03 -20.54
N ASP A 89 -14.68 -11.89 -19.96
CA ASP A 89 -16.12 -12.00 -20.27
C ASP A 89 -16.97 -10.88 -19.64
N THR A 90 -16.43 -10.15 -18.66
CA THR A 90 -17.07 -8.96 -18.14
C THR A 90 -17.04 -7.85 -19.18
N GLY A 91 -18.21 -7.54 -19.76
CA GLY A 91 -18.36 -6.41 -20.68
C GLY A 91 -17.76 -5.14 -20.09
N ALA A 92 -17.25 -4.24 -20.94
CA ALA A 92 -16.33 -3.14 -20.60
C ALA A 92 -16.73 -2.21 -19.43
N ASN A 93 -17.94 -2.32 -18.88
CA ASN A 93 -18.45 -1.55 -17.74
C ASN A 93 -18.95 -2.39 -16.54
N GLU A 94 -19.01 -3.72 -16.60
CA GLU A 94 -19.50 -4.57 -15.50
C GLU A 94 -18.37 -5.44 -14.96
N GLY A 95 -17.57 -4.94 -14.01
CA GLY A 95 -16.51 -5.74 -13.38
C GLY A 95 -17.01 -7.04 -12.74
N VAL A 96 -16.10 -7.98 -12.46
CA VAL A 96 -16.44 -9.28 -11.87
C VAL A 96 -17.18 -9.13 -10.54
N SER A 97 -18.38 -9.72 -10.46
CA SER A 97 -19.20 -9.75 -9.26
C SER A 97 -18.61 -10.68 -8.19
N ALA A 98 -18.38 -10.17 -6.98
CA ALA A 98 -17.81 -10.93 -5.87
C ALA A 98 -18.65 -12.17 -5.47
N PRO A 99 -19.99 -12.11 -5.39
CA PRO A 99 -20.81 -13.31 -5.19
C PRO A 99 -20.58 -14.42 -6.22
N LYS A 100 -20.48 -14.06 -7.51
CA LYS A 100 -20.25 -15.04 -8.59
C LYS A 100 -18.85 -15.67 -8.50
N PHE A 101 -17.85 -14.87 -8.13
CA PHE A 101 -16.49 -15.35 -7.89
C PHE A 101 -16.45 -16.30 -6.68
N ALA A 102 -17.16 -15.95 -5.61
CA ALA A 102 -17.26 -16.75 -4.39
C ALA A 102 -17.84 -18.14 -4.67
N GLU A 103 -18.94 -18.21 -5.42
CA GLU A 103 -19.59 -19.47 -5.82
C GLU A 103 -18.64 -20.37 -6.63
N MET A 104 -17.93 -19.80 -7.60
CA MET A 104 -17.05 -20.54 -8.51
C MET A 104 -15.86 -21.21 -7.81
N PHE A 105 -15.27 -20.53 -6.82
CA PHE A 105 -14.09 -21.02 -6.11
C PHE A 105 -14.41 -21.62 -4.73
N GLY A 106 -15.70 -21.73 -4.38
CA GLY A 106 -16.13 -22.27 -3.09
C GLY A 106 -15.63 -21.45 -1.90
N MET A 107 -15.56 -20.12 -2.04
CA MET A 107 -15.10 -19.20 -0.99
C MET A 107 -16.23 -18.32 -0.48
N SER A 108 -16.00 -17.60 0.62
CA SER A 108 -16.97 -16.62 1.11
C SER A 108 -16.99 -15.37 0.21
N THR A 109 -18.12 -14.66 0.18
CA THR A 109 -18.23 -13.38 -0.55
C THR A 109 -17.21 -12.36 -0.05
N THR A 110 -16.91 -12.35 1.25
CA THR A 110 -15.89 -11.45 1.83
C THR A 110 -14.49 -11.78 1.31
N GLU A 111 -14.09 -13.06 1.25
CA GLU A 111 -12.81 -13.46 0.66
C GLU A 111 -12.72 -13.08 -0.82
N ALA A 112 -13.82 -13.25 -1.57
CA ALA A 112 -13.89 -12.84 -2.97
C ALA A 112 -13.72 -11.32 -3.14
N VAL A 113 -14.33 -10.51 -2.27
CA VAL A 113 -14.16 -9.04 -2.28
C VAL A 113 -12.69 -8.67 -2.06
N VAL A 114 -12.07 -9.20 -1.00
CA VAL A 114 -10.65 -8.92 -0.68
C VAL A 114 -9.74 -9.30 -1.86
N PHE A 115 -9.97 -10.46 -2.46
CA PHE A 115 -9.18 -10.93 -3.60
C PHE A 115 -9.32 -10.04 -4.84
N LEU A 116 -10.56 -9.71 -5.22
CA LEU A 116 -10.85 -8.88 -6.39
C LEU A 116 -10.39 -7.43 -6.21
N GLU A 117 -10.49 -6.87 -5.00
CA GLU A 117 -9.97 -5.54 -4.69
C GLU A 117 -8.45 -5.47 -4.89
N TRP A 118 -7.71 -6.49 -4.46
CA TRP A 118 -6.27 -6.53 -4.65
C TRP A 118 -5.87 -6.65 -6.13
N ILE A 119 -6.62 -7.42 -6.93
CA ILE A 119 -6.44 -7.47 -8.39
C ILE A 119 -6.64 -6.07 -9.00
N LYS A 120 -7.69 -5.35 -8.61
CA LYS A 120 -7.96 -3.98 -9.09
C LYS A 120 -6.82 -3.02 -8.73
N VAL A 121 -6.27 -3.12 -7.52
CA VAL A 121 -5.10 -2.33 -7.10
C VAL A 121 -3.90 -2.61 -8.01
N GLY A 122 -3.62 -3.88 -8.31
CA GLY A 122 -2.55 -4.26 -9.22
C GLY A 122 -2.74 -3.74 -10.66
N ILE A 123 -3.97 -3.79 -11.18
CA ILE A 123 -4.32 -3.26 -12.50
C ILE A 123 -4.12 -1.74 -12.54
N LYS A 124 -4.67 -1.02 -11.55
CA LYS A 124 -4.56 0.44 -11.46
C LYS A 124 -3.10 0.90 -11.36
N PHE A 125 -2.28 0.22 -10.55
CA PHE A 125 -0.86 0.51 -10.47
C PHE A 125 -0.16 0.35 -11.82
N LYS A 126 -0.48 -0.71 -12.58
CA LYS A 126 0.06 -0.94 -13.92
C LYS A 126 -0.37 0.17 -14.89
N GLU A 127 -1.64 0.58 -14.86
CA GLU A 127 -2.17 1.68 -15.67
C GLU A 127 -1.46 3.02 -15.37
N GLU A 128 -1.37 3.40 -14.09
CA GLU A 128 -0.70 4.64 -13.64
C GLU A 128 0.79 4.67 -14.01
N THR A 129 1.46 3.51 -13.93
CA THR A 129 2.87 3.38 -14.32
C THR A 129 3.04 3.52 -15.83
N LEU A 130 2.17 2.89 -16.62
CA LEU A 130 2.17 3.01 -18.09
C LEU A 130 1.86 4.45 -18.54
N ASP A 131 0.91 5.12 -17.89
CA ASP A 131 0.54 6.51 -18.21
C ASP A 131 1.66 7.49 -17.86
N THR A 132 2.33 7.27 -16.72
CA THR A 132 3.55 8.02 -16.37
C THR A 132 4.64 7.82 -17.43
N ALA A 133 4.87 6.59 -17.89
CA ALA A 133 5.88 6.28 -18.91
C ALA A 133 5.56 6.93 -20.27
N LYS A 134 4.28 6.92 -20.69
CA LYS A 134 3.82 7.61 -21.90
C LYS A 134 3.99 9.12 -21.80
N LYS A 135 3.62 9.71 -20.66
CA LYS A 135 3.80 11.16 -20.39
C LYS A 135 5.28 11.56 -20.36
N ALA A 136 6.17 10.66 -19.96
CA ALA A 136 7.62 10.87 -19.97
C ALA A 136 8.27 10.72 -21.37
N GLY A 137 7.49 10.50 -22.43
CA GLY A 137 7.99 10.53 -23.82
C GLY A 137 8.68 9.24 -24.28
N PHE A 138 8.61 8.14 -23.52
CA PHE A 138 9.19 6.84 -23.89
C PHE A 138 8.29 5.99 -24.80
N GLY A 139 7.32 6.61 -25.49
CA GLY A 139 6.35 5.94 -26.37
C GLY A 139 6.20 6.65 -27.70
N LYS A 140 7.25 6.64 -28.52
CA LYS A 140 7.13 6.65 -29.98
C LYS A 140 7.74 5.37 -30.52
#